data_AF-A0A1Q6RRJ2-F1
#
_entry.id   AF-A0A1Q6RRJ2-F1
#
_cell.length_a   1.000
_cell.length_b   1.000
_cell.length_c   1.000
_cell.angle_alpha   90.00
_cell.angle_beta   90.00
_cell.angle_gamma   90.00
#
_symmetry.space_group_name_H-M   'P 1'
#
loop_
_entity.id
_entity.type
_entity.pdbx_description
1 polymer ?
#
loop_
_entity_poly.entity_id
_entity_poly.type
_entity_poly.pdbx_seq_one_letter_code
_entity_poly.pdbx_strand_id
1 'polypeptide(L)'
;MNNYYRITAYHPEKNISVIMDSYGMFEKLWQFSAFLVEKGFDIIAVGKEDNFTDGNIERQTEPLPDKIILRACQRDKPNFFDTKVTVNDKYYFSNN
;
A
#
# COMPACT_ATOMS: atom_id res chain seq x y z
N MET A 1 13.91 -10.65 10.57
CA MET A 1 13.37 -10.63 9.20
C MET A 1 11.94 -10.18 9.31
N ASN A 2 11.68 -8.89 9.05
CA ASN A 2 10.34 -8.34 9.18
C ASN A 2 9.76 -8.19 7.79
N ASN A 3 8.53 -8.66 7.62
CA ASN A 3 7.87 -8.59 6.33
C ASN A 3 7.42 -7.16 6.07
N TYR A 4 7.94 -6.56 5.00
CA TYR A 4 7.47 -5.28 4.50
C TYR A 4 6.43 -5.51 3.41
N TYR A 5 5.24 -4.97 3.65
CA TYR A 5 4.12 -5.03 2.72
C TYR A 5 3.65 -3.63 2.37
N ARG A 6 3.33 -3.42 1.10
CA ARG A 6 2.70 -2.20 0.59
C ARG A 6 1.40 -2.60 -0.09
N ILE A 7 0.31 -1.94 0.27
CA ILE A 7 -0.99 -2.13 -0.36
C ILE A 7 -1.52 -0.78 -0.81
N THR A 8 -1.94 -0.74 -2.07
CA THR A 8 -2.76 0.34 -2.60
C THR A 8 -4.20 -0.11 -2.60
N ALA A 9 -5.05 0.67 -1.95
CA ALA A 9 -6.47 0.39 -1.85
C ALA A 9 -7.30 1.63 -2.19
N TYR A 10 -8.54 1.43 -2.62
CA TYR A 10 -9.47 2.47 -3.02
C TYR A 10 -10.80 2.27 -2.28
N HIS A 11 -11.30 3.33 -1.66
CA HIS A 11 -12.58 3.31 -0.98
C HIS A 11 -13.66 3.86 -1.92
N PRO A 12 -14.56 3.02 -2.46
CA PRO A 12 -15.58 3.45 -3.41
C PRO A 12 -16.59 4.43 -2.80
N GLU A 13 -17.03 4.20 -1.56
CA GLU A 13 -18.01 5.08 -0.90
C GLU A 13 -17.48 6.50 -0.66
N LYS A 14 -16.20 6.63 -0.24
CA LYS A 14 -15.58 7.93 0.01
C LYS A 14 -14.88 8.51 -1.21
N ASN A 15 -14.73 7.72 -2.27
CA ASN A 15 -13.94 8.02 -3.45
C ASN A 15 -12.51 8.47 -3.09
N ILE A 16 -11.80 7.67 -2.29
CA ILE A 16 -10.44 7.96 -1.81
C ILE A 16 -9.54 6.78 -2.13
N SER A 17 -8.36 7.03 -2.70
CA SER A 17 -7.30 6.03 -2.80
C SER A 17 -6.19 6.29 -1.81
N VAL A 18 -5.59 5.20 -1.33
CA VAL A 18 -4.58 5.20 -0.26
C VAL A 18 -3.49 4.21 -0.58
N ILE A 19 -2.25 4.59 -0.28
CA ILE A 19 -1.09 3.70 -0.23
C ILE A 19 -0.73 3.52 1.24
N MET A 20 -0.77 2.29 1.71
CA MET A 20 -0.41 1.94 3.07
C MET A 20 0.67 0.89 3.11
N ASP A 21 1.61 1.07 4.03
CA ASP A 21 2.68 0.13 4.29
C ASP A 21 2.50 -0.50 5.66
N SER A 22 2.81 -1.79 5.75
CA SER A 22 2.94 -2.53 7.01
C SER A 22 4.36 -3.06 7.08
N TYR A 23 5.06 -2.76 8.17
CA TYR A 23 6.41 -3.28 8.39
C TYR A 23 6.49 -4.02 9.73
N GLY A 24 6.31 -5.34 9.69
CA GLY A 24 6.34 -6.21 10.87
C GLY A 24 5.02 -6.36 11.63
N MET A 25 3.93 -5.68 11.23
CA MET A 25 2.62 -5.82 11.87
C MET A 25 1.87 -7.07 11.42
N PHE A 26 1.87 -7.35 10.12
CA PHE A 26 1.24 -8.54 9.57
C PHE A 26 2.29 -9.58 9.21
N GLU A 27 2.02 -10.85 9.54
CA GLU A 27 2.86 -11.97 9.13
C GLU A 27 2.71 -12.25 7.64
N LYS A 28 1.50 -12.04 7.10
CA LYS A 28 1.16 -12.37 5.71
C LYS A 28 0.46 -11.20 5.02
N LEU A 29 0.78 -11.00 3.73
CA LEU A 29 0.18 -9.96 2.88
C LEU A 29 -1.35 -10.02 2.85
N TRP A 30 -1.94 -11.22 2.82
CA TRP A 30 -3.39 -11.37 2.77
C TRP A 30 -4.10 -10.93 4.06
N GLN A 31 -3.44 -10.99 5.23
CA GLN A 31 -4.02 -10.48 6.49
C GLN A 31 -4.16 -8.96 6.39
N PHE A 32 -3.17 -8.31 5.81
CA PHE A 32 -3.21 -6.88 5.57
C PHE A 32 -4.29 -6.50 4.54
N SER A 33 -4.41 -7.26 3.45
CA SER A 33 -5.49 -7.07 2.48
C SER A 33 -6.87 -7.23 3.11
N ALA A 34 -7.08 -8.30 3.90
CA ALA A 34 -8.36 -8.56 4.56
C ALA A 34 -8.75 -7.43 5.52
N PHE A 35 -7.78 -6.89 6.29
CA PHE A 35 -8.00 -5.75 7.18
C PHE A 35 -8.53 -4.52 6.44
N LEU A 36 -8.02 -4.24 5.24
CA LEU A 36 -8.47 -3.10 4.44
C LEU A 36 -9.84 -3.34 3.80
N VAL A 37 -10.09 -4.57 3.32
CA VAL A 37 -11.42 -4.95 2.79
C VAL A 37 -12.49 -4.84 3.87
N GLU A 38 -12.21 -5.28 5.10
CA GLU A 38 -13.13 -5.15 6.23
C GLU A 38 -13.48 -3.68 6.53
N LYS A 39 -12.54 -2.75 6.26
CA LYS A 39 -12.76 -1.31 6.40
C LYS A 39 -13.49 -0.67 5.21
N GLY A 40 -13.87 -1.44 4.19
CA GLY A 40 -14.57 -0.96 3.00
C GLY A 40 -13.66 -0.47 1.88
N PHE A 41 -12.40 -0.89 1.86
CA PHE A 41 -11.47 -0.58 0.77
C PHE A 41 -11.37 -1.74 -0.24
N ASP A 42 -11.43 -1.41 -1.52
CA ASP A 42 -11.09 -2.31 -2.63
C ASP A 42 -9.58 -2.35 -2.83
N ILE A 43 -9.00 -3.55 -2.87
CA ILE A 43 -7.57 -3.74 -3.06
C ILE A 43 -7.23 -3.59 -4.54
N ILE A 44 -6.36 -2.63 -4.87
CA ILE A 44 -5.96 -2.34 -6.25
C ILE A 44 -4.63 -3.01 -6.58
N ALA A 45 -3.65 -2.86 -5.70
CA ALA A 45 -2.32 -3.43 -5.89
C ALA A 45 -1.74 -3.84 -4.54
N VAL A 46 -1.02 -4.97 -4.54
CA VAL A 46 -0.32 -5.48 -3.38
C VAL A 46 1.14 -5.75 -3.75
N GLY A 47 2.05 -5.40 -2.86
CA GLY A 47 3.48 -5.56 -3.05
C GLY A 47 4.13 -6.06 -1.76
N LYS A 48 5.04 -7.02 -1.90
CA LYS A 48 6.01 -7.42 -0.87
C LYS A 48 7.35 -6.77 -1.16
N GLU A 49 8.22 -6.65 -0.16
CA GLU A 49 9.60 -6.12 -0.27
C GLU A 49 10.30 -6.40 -1.61
N ASP A 50 10.25 -7.65 -2.09
CA ASP A 50 10.86 -8.09 -3.35
C ASP A 50 10.13 -7.68 -4.64
N ASN A 51 8.83 -7.39 -4.56
CA ASN A 51 7.94 -7.19 -5.71
C ASN A 51 7.64 -5.71 -6.00
N PHE A 52 8.23 -4.76 -5.29
CA PHE A 52 8.06 -3.35 -5.62
C PHE A 52 9.33 -2.53 -5.43
N THR A 53 9.43 -1.44 -6.19
CA THR A 53 10.51 -0.47 -6.11
C THR A 53 9.99 0.83 -5.52
N ASP A 54 10.81 1.49 -4.71
CA ASP A 54 10.37 2.58 -3.85
C ASP A 54 9.97 3.85 -4.58
N GLY A 55 10.36 4.02 -5.84
CA GLY A 55 10.00 5.20 -6.61
C GLY A 55 10.30 6.48 -5.83
N ASN A 56 9.25 7.17 -5.38
CA ASN A 56 9.30 8.40 -4.58
C ASN A 56 8.73 8.25 -3.14
N ILE A 57 8.69 7.02 -2.63
CA ILE A 57 8.17 6.69 -1.30
C ILE A 57 9.31 6.13 -0.45
N GLU A 58 9.72 6.87 0.57
CA GLU A 58 10.76 6.42 1.49
C GLU A 58 10.29 5.16 2.23
N ARG A 59 11.12 4.10 2.21
CA ARG A 59 10.84 2.89 3.03
C ARG A 59 10.98 3.20 4.50
N GLN A 60 10.20 2.49 5.30
CA GLN A 60 10.44 2.49 6.73
C GLN A 60 11.70 1.67 7.00
N THR A 61 12.65 2.27 7.71
CA THR A 61 13.89 1.61 8.15
C THR A 61 13.69 0.79 9.42
N GLU A 62 12.71 1.15 10.25
CA GLU A 62 12.44 0.53 11.55
C GLU A 62 11.09 -0.21 11.57
N PRO A 63 11.05 -1.46 12.06
CA PRO A 63 9.82 -2.23 12.13
C PRO A 63 8.82 -1.61 13.11
N LEU A 64 7.58 -1.48 12.64
CA LEU A 64 6.45 -0.99 13.40
C LEU A 64 5.42 -2.12 13.53
N PRO A 65 5.61 -3.07 14.46
CA PRO A 65 4.73 -4.23 14.60
C PRO A 65 3.31 -3.89 15.03
N ASP A 66 3.07 -2.69 15.55
CA ASP A 66 1.77 -2.25 16.05
C ASP A 66 1.13 -1.13 15.20
N LYS A 67 1.72 -0.78 14.04
CA LYS A 67 1.25 0.37 13.24
C LYS A 67 1.25 0.09 11.74
N ILE A 68 0.27 0.69 11.06
CA ILE A 68 0.21 0.82 9.61
C ILE A 68 0.63 2.24 9.25
N ILE A 69 1.44 2.37 8.21
CA ILE A 69 1.98 3.65 7.75
C ILE A 69 1.17 4.09 6.53
N LEU A 70 0.46 5.21 6.65
CA LEU A 70 -0.16 5.85 5.48
C LEU A 70 0.90 6.64 4.72
N ARG A 71 1.25 6.20 3.50
CA ARG A 71 2.27 6.85 2.66
C ARG A 71 1.69 7.93 1.77
N ALA A 72 0.51 7.67 1.24
CA ALA A 72 -0.18 8.58 0.36
C ALA A 72 -1.68 8.38 0.47
N CYS A 73 -2.43 9.46 0.30
CA CYS A 73 -3.86 9.42 0.12
C CYS A 73 -4.24 10.50 -0.89
N GLN A 74 -5.14 10.19 -1.80
CA GLN A 74 -5.76 11.19 -2.66
C GLN A 74 -7.26 10.93 -2.74
N ARG A 75 -7.99 11.99 -3.06
CA ARG A 75 -9.36 11.87 -3.55
C ARG A 75 -9.28 11.35 -4.98
N ASP A 76 -10.23 10.51 -5.37
CA ASP A 76 -10.28 9.79 -6.65
C ASP A 76 -9.45 8.51 -6.72
N LYS A 77 -9.61 7.79 -7.84
CA LYS A 77 -8.97 6.49 -8.10
C LYS A 77 -7.45 6.64 -8.24
N PRO A 78 -6.67 5.64 -7.81
CA PRO A 78 -5.22 5.65 -8.00
C PRO A 78 -4.88 5.60 -9.49
N ASN A 79 -3.89 6.40 -9.90
CA ASN A 79 -3.38 6.33 -11.26
C ASN A 79 -2.47 5.11 -11.36
N PHE A 80 -3.03 4.02 -11.88
CA PHE A 80 -2.32 2.79 -12.16
C PHE A 80 -1.97 2.76 -13.65
N PHE A 81 -0.69 2.91 -13.99
CA PHE A 81 -0.22 2.88 -15.37
C PHE A 81 0.86 1.81 -15.51
N ASP A 82 0.49 0.69 -16.14
CA ASP A 82 1.34 -0.48 -16.34
C ASP A 82 1.83 -1.06 -14.99
N THR A 83 3.04 -0.71 -14.57
CA THR A 83 3.62 -1.09 -13.27
C THR A 83 3.68 0.08 -12.29
N LYS A 84 3.39 1.32 -12.72
CA LYS A 84 3.52 2.52 -11.90
C LYS A 84 2.21 2.85 -11.21
N VAL A 85 2.21 2.80 -9.88
CA VAL A 85 1.09 3.26 -9.05
C VAL A 85 1.38 4.66 -8.55
N THR A 86 0.51 5.62 -8.85
CA THR A 86 0.66 7.02 -8.44
C THR A 86 -0.56 7.48 -7.63
N VAL A 87 -0.31 7.99 -6.44
CA VAL A 87 -1.29 8.54 -5.50
C VAL A 87 -0.74 9.82 -4.89
N ASN A 88 -1.39 10.96 -5.11
CA ASN A 88 -1.02 12.24 -4.50
C ASN A 88 0.47 12.61 -4.68
N ASP A 89 0.98 12.61 -5.92
CA ASP A 89 2.40 12.83 -6.30
C ASP A 89 3.41 11.80 -5.77
N LYS A 90 2.97 10.85 -4.95
CA LYS A 90 3.75 9.69 -4.52
C LYS A 90 3.52 8.55 -5.48
N TYR A 91 4.61 7.94 -5.96
CA TYR A 91 4.51 6.78 -6.83
C TYR A 91 5.53 5.72 -6.46
N TYR A 92 5.18 4.48 -6.77
CA TYR A 92 6.06 3.32 -6.70
C TYR A 92 5.84 2.43 -7.91
N PHE A 93 6.79 1.54 -8.17
CA PHE A 93 6.69 0.57 -9.25
C PHE A 93 6.38 -0.80 -8.65
N SER A 94 5.27 -1.40 -9.07
CA SER A 94 4.89 -2.77 -8.74
C SER A 94 5.40 -3.69 -9.83
N ASN A 95 6.30 -4.60 -9.50
CA ASN A 95 6.93 -5.57 -10.41
C ASN A 95 6.09 -6.86 -10.54
N ASN A 96 4.75 -6.75 -10.49
CA ASN A 96 3.87 -7.92 -10.64
C ASN A 96 3.82 -8.40 -12.08
#